data_AF-A0A356T1Y5-F1
#
_entry.id   AF-A0A356T1Y5-F1
#
_cell.length_a   1.000
_cell.length_b   1.000
_cell.length_c   1.000
_cell.angle_alpha   90.00
_cell.angle_beta   90.00
_cell.angle_gamma   90.00
#
_symmetry.space_group_name_H-M   'P 1'
#
loop_
_entity.id
_entity.type
_entity.pdbx_description
1 polymer ?
#
loop_
_entity_poly.entity_id
_entity_poly.type
_entity_poly.pdbx_seq_one_letter_code
_entity_poly.pdbx_strand_id
1 'polypeptide(L)'
;LDEEARFSRDAVLAEVAETRGITPEALEKGLYGDLKSAHVLTAVSAPPPSALVEGYDLEQARAVLLRATKVRVKIRGASPGALRTLFRKLKFQRLLHRLTRAGDGGFLLEIDGPFSLFESVTKYGLQLAIALPAITACGQWELEADVRWGKQRNAMTFRLEGDARPDGGEVPERLPDEVQELLERFADRKGPWSAATADEIVEIPGVGLSVPDLAFSHADTGEVILLEVMGFWSRDAVWKRIELVEKGLEQKMLFAVSKRLRVSEEVLGDDVPGGLYVYKGKMSPKQIEQKLDALATR
;
A
#
# COMPACT_ATOMS: atom_id res chain seq x y z
N LEU A 1 -41.79 -42.73 -34.30
CA LEU A 1 -40.66 -41.91 -33.80
C LEU A 1 -39.68 -41.90 -34.95
N ASP A 2 -39.68 -40.81 -35.71
CA ASP A 2 -39.00 -40.73 -37.00
C ASP A 2 -37.48 -40.74 -36.79
N GLU A 3 -36.81 -41.79 -37.29
CA GLU A 3 -35.40 -42.10 -37.02
C GLU A 3 -34.40 -41.31 -37.88
N GLU A 4 -34.85 -40.33 -38.68
CA GLU A 4 -33.98 -39.53 -39.55
C GLU A 4 -34.32 -38.03 -39.59
N ALA A 5 -34.57 -37.40 -38.44
CA ALA A 5 -34.35 -35.96 -38.36
C ALA A 5 -32.83 -35.70 -38.48
N ARG A 6 -32.30 -35.71 -39.72
CA ARG A 6 -30.93 -35.33 -40.01
C ARG A 6 -30.71 -33.95 -39.40
N PHE A 7 -29.86 -33.89 -38.37
CA PHE A 7 -29.45 -32.64 -37.75
C PHE A 7 -28.99 -31.66 -38.83
N SER A 8 -29.72 -30.54 -38.96
CA SER A 8 -29.35 -29.43 -39.84
C SER A 8 -28.83 -28.30 -38.97
N ARG A 9 -27.50 -28.17 -38.92
CA ARG A 9 -26.81 -27.10 -38.21
C ARG A 9 -27.35 -25.71 -38.60
N ASP A 10 -27.52 -25.49 -39.89
CA ASP A 10 -27.91 -24.19 -40.43
C ASP A 10 -29.35 -23.83 -40.05
N ALA A 11 -30.25 -24.82 -39.99
CA ALA A 11 -31.62 -24.60 -39.53
C ALA A 11 -31.66 -24.20 -38.04
N VAL A 12 -30.86 -24.86 -37.19
CA VAL A 12 -30.76 -24.53 -35.76
C VAL A 12 -30.18 -23.13 -35.56
N LEU A 13 -29.13 -22.77 -36.31
CA LEU A 13 -28.55 -21.43 -36.23
C LEU A 13 -29.53 -20.36 -36.71
N ALA A 14 -30.29 -20.61 -37.77
CA ALA A 14 -31.30 -19.69 -38.27
C ALA A 14 -32.41 -19.44 -37.24
N GLU A 15 -32.98 -20.50 -36.66
CA GLU A 15 -34.05 -20.42 -35.66
C GLU A 15 -33.61 -19.63 -34.41
N VAL A 16 -32.41 -19.94 -33.89
CA VAL A 16 -31.87 -19.27 -32.71
C VAL A 16 -31.51 -17.81 -33.02
N ALA A 17 -30.95 -17.53 -34.19
CA ALA A 17 -30.60 -16.18 -34.60
C ALA A 17 -31.84 -15.29 -34.77
N GLU A 18 -32.90 -15.82 -35.38
CA GLU A 18 -34.20 -15.15 -35.50
C GLU A 18 -34.78 -14.81 -34.11
N THR A 19 -34.80 -15.78 -33.19
CA THR A 19 -35.26 -15.58 -31.80
C THR A 19 -34.49 -14.48 -31.07
N ARG A 20 -33.22 -14.28 -31.42
CA ARG A 20 -32.32 -13.28 -30.81
C ARG A 20 -32.23 -11.96 -31.59
N GLY A 21 -32.91 -11.85 -32.73
CA GLY A 21 -32.88 -10.65 -33.58
C GLY A 21 -31.51 -10.36 -34.20
N ILE A 22 -30.72 -11.40 -34.48
CA ILE A 22 -29.39 -11.30 -35.09
C ILE A 22 -29.29 -12.22 -36.31
N THR A 23 -28.22 -12.09 -37.08
CA THR A 23 -27.93 -12.98 -38.21
C THR A 23 -27.29 -14.29 -37.73
N PRO A 24 -27.52 -15.45 -38.38
CA PRO A 24 -26.87 -16.72 -38.06
C PRO A 24 -25.33 -16.61 -37.96
N GLU A 25 -24.72 -15.80 -38.82
CA GLU A 25 -23.27 -15.56 -38.85
C GLU A 25 -22.79 -14.78 -37.62
N ALA A 26 -23.61 -13.86 -37.12
CA ALA A 26 -23.32 -13.08 -35.91
C ALA A 26 -23.49 -13.93 -34.65
N LEU A 27 -24.52 -14.79 -34.64
CA LEU A 27 -24.72 -15.79 -33.59
C LEU A 27 -23.52 -16.74 -33.53
N GLU A 28 -23.09 -17.27 -34.67
CA GLU A 28 -21.96 -18.19 -34.75
C GLU A 28 -20.65 -17.54 -34.32
N LYS A 29 -20.37 -16.32 -34.80
CA LYS A 29 -19.18 -15.54 -34.36
C LYS A 29 -19.22 -15.20 -32.88
N GLY A 30 -20.40 -14.97 -32.31
CA GLY A 30 -20.60 -14.62 -30.91
C GLY A 30 -20.70 -15.82 -29.97
N LEU A 31 -20.82 -17.05 -30.49
CA LEU A 31 -21.13 -18.26 -29.70
C LEU A 31 -20.14 -18.51 -28.56
N TYR A 32 -18.87 -18.17 -28.78
CA TYR A 32 -17.78 -18.28 -27.80
C TYR A 32 -17.17 -16.91 -27.46
N GLY A 33 -17.90 -15.82 -27.69
CA GLY A 33 -17.40 -14.47 -27.51
C GLY A 33 -17.00 -14.13 -26.06
N ASP A 34 -17.42 -14.95 -25.09
CA ASP A 34 -17.04 -14.90 -23.69
C ASP A 34 -15.70 -15.60 -23.37
N LEU A 35 -15.19 -16.43 -24.28
CA LEU A 35 -13.89 -17.09 -24.14
C LEU A 35 -12.78 -16.16 -24.58
N LYS A 36 -11.80 -15.92 -23.69
CA LYS A 36 -10.61 -15.09 -24.00
C LYS A 36 -9.90 -15.51 -25.29
N SER A 37 -9.87 -16.80 -25.60
CA SER A 37 -9.24 -17.35 -26.82
C SER A 37 -9.99 -17.01 -28.11
N ALA A 38 -11.27 -16.64 -28.02
CA ALA A 38 -12.11 -16.25 -29.15
C ALA A 38 -12.30 -14.74 -29.26
N HIS A 39 -11.70 -13.95 -28.34
CA HIS A 39 -11.71 -12.50 -28.44
C HIS A 39 -10.95 -12.05 -29.71
N VAL A 40 -11.57 -11.16 -30.49
CA VAL A 40 -10.96 -10.57 -31.67
C VAL A 40 -10.22 -9.30 -31.25
N LEU A 41 -8.91 -9.24 -31.53
CA LEU A 41 -8.09 -8.06 -31.27
C LEU A 41 -8.42 -6.97 -32.30
N THR A 42 -9.14 -5.93 -31.88
CA THR A 42 -9.59 -4.85 -32.77
C THR A 42 -8.58 -3.70 -32.88
N ALA A 43 -7.83 -3.42 -31.80
CA ALA A 43 -6.80 -2.39 -31.75
C ALA A 43 -5.72 -2.76 -30.73
N VAL A 44 -4.51 -2.24 -30.94
CA VAL A 44 -3.38 -2.41 -30.04
C VAL A 44 -2.70 -1.07 -29.84
N SER A 45 -2.56 -0.65 -28.57
CA SER A 45 -1.65 0.42 -28.17
C SER A 45 -0.41 -0.22 -27.55
N ALA A 46 0.56 -0.59 -28.39
CA ALA A 46 1.77 -1.25 -27.93
C ALA A 46 2.78 -0.22 -27.41
N PRO A 47 3.42 -0.46 -26.24
CA PRO A 47 4.54 0.35 -25.81
C PRO A 47 5.76 0.10 -26.73
N PRO A 48 6.74 1.01 -26.76
CA PRO A 48 7.96 0.80 -27.54
C PRO A 48 8.71 -0.47 -27.08
N PRO A 49 9.49 -1.14 -27.96
CA PRO A 49 10.19 -2.37 -27.62
C PRO A 49 11.06 -2.28 -26.36
N SER A 50 11.71 -1.15 -26.12
CA SER A 50 12.51 -0.92 -24.91
C SER A 50 11.66 -1.01 -23.64
N ALA A 51 10.48 -0.38 -23.61
CA ALA A 51 9.57 -0.42 -22.48
C ALA A 51 9.01 -1.84 -22.24
N LEU A 52 8.84 -2.67 -23.29
CA LEU A 52 8.48 -4.08 -23.12
C LEU A 52 9.56 -4.87 -22.39
N VAL A 53 10.83 -4.68 -22.77
CA VAL A 53 11.98 -5.34 -22.12
C VAL A 53 12.12 -4.87 -20.68
N GLU A 54 12.07 -3.56 -20.45
CA GLU A 54 12.17 -2.98 -19.10
C GLU A 54 11.04 -3.45 -18.17
N GLY A 55 9.81 -3.52 -18.70
CA GLY A 55 8.64 -4.05 -17.98
C GLY A 55 8.77 -5.54 -17.71
N TYR A 56 9.29 -6.32 -18.67
CA TYR A 56 9.56 -7.74 -18.49
C TYR A 56 10.57 -7.99 -17.37
N ASP A 57 11.69 -7.26 -17.35
CA ASP A 57 12.71 -7.38 -16.30
C ASP A 57 12.15 -7.03 -14.92
N LEU A 58 11.32 -5.98 -14.84
CA LEU A 58 10.65 -5.59 -13.59
C LEU A 58 9.67 -6.68 -13.11
N GLU A 59 8.88 -7.24 -14.03
CA GLU A 59 7.90 -8.29 -13.70
C GLU A 59 8.57 -9.62 -13.33
N GLN A 60 9.77 -9.94 -13.87
CA GLN A 60 10.56 -11.06 -13.39
C GLN A 60 10.94 -10.89 -11.91
N ALA A 61 11.45 -9.71 -11.53
CA ALA A 61 11.80 -9.42 -10.15
C ALA A 61 10.56 -9.50 -9.24
N ARG A 62 9.41 -8.93 -9.66
CA ARG A 62 8.13 -9.04 -8.95
C ARG A 62 7.71 -10.49 -8.75
N ALA A 63 7.84 -11.33 -9.77
CA ALA A 63 7.50 -12.75 -9.69
C ALA A 63 8.33 -13.49 -8.63
N VAL A 64 9.61 -13.12 -8.47
CA VAL A 64 10.46 -13.64 -7.38
C VAL A 64 9.98 -13.13 -6.01
N LEU A 65 9.66 -11.84 -5.90
CA LEU A 65 9.17 -11.24 -4.65
C LEU A 65 7.83 -11.81 -4.17
N LEU A 66 7.02 -12.42 -5.05
CA LEU A 66 5.84 -13.21 -4.66
C LEU A 66 6.17 -14.38 -3.71
N ARG A 67 7.45 -14.75 -3.59
CA ARG A 67 7.95 -15.81 -2.69
C ARG A 67 8.87 -15.29 -1.59
N ALA A 68 9.02 -13.97 -1.47
CA ALA A 68 9.84 -13.35 -0.45
C ALA A 68 9.15 -13.39 0.93
N THR A 69 9.94 -13.62 1.97
CA THR A 69 9.52 -13.56 3.37
C THR A 69 10.05 -12.33 4.10
N LYS A 70 11.21 -11.81 3.68
CA LYS A 70 11.83 -10.59 4.19
C LYS A 70 12.50 -9.86 3.04
N VAL A 71 12.43 -8.54 3.04
CA VAL A 71 13.13 -7.69 2.06
C VAL A 71 13.91 -6.61 2.80
N ARG A 72 15.15 -6.40 2.37
CA ARG A 72 16.06 -5.36 2.87
C ARG A 72 16.52 -4.55 1.67
N VAL A 73 16.36 -3.23 1.73
CA VAL A 73 16.74 -2.33 0.65
C VAL A 73 17.62 -1.22 1.18
N LYS A 74 18.81 -1.05 0.62
CA LYS A 74 19.60 0.17 0.83
C LYS A 74 19.22 1.16 -0.25
N ILE A 75 18.99 2.41 0.13
CA ILE A 75 18.56 3.48 -0.77
C ILE A 75 19.51 4.66 -0.61
N ARG A 76 20.03 5.21 -1.70
CA ARG A 76 20.91 6.39 -1.73
C ARG A 76 20.37 7.44 -2.68
N GLY A 77 20.56 8.72 -2.36
CA GLY A 77 20.15 9.82 -3.24
C GLY A 77 18.63 9.92 -3.46
N ALA A 78 17.80 9.36 -2.57
CA ALA A 78 16.35 9.49 -2.68
C ALA A 78 15.91 10.92 -2.31
N SER A 79 15.07 11.52 -3.15
CA SER A 79 14.44 12.80 -2.82
C SER A 79 13.41 12.61 -1.69
N PRO A 80 13.13 13.66 -0.88
CA PRO A 80 12.09 13.59 0.15
C PRO A 80 10.73 13.15 -0.40
N GLY A 81 10.36 13.62 -1.60
CA GLY A 81 9.12 13.22 -2.27
C GLY A 81 9.07 11.74 -2.62
N ALA A 82 10.17 11.17 -3.16
CA ALA A 82 10.24 9.75 -3.49
C ALA A 82 10.11 8.87 -2.23
N LEU A 83 10.76 9.25 -1.13
CA LEU A 83 10.62 8.56 0.15
C LEU A 83 9.18 8.61 0.66
N ARG A 84 8.51 9.78 0.60
CA ARG A 84 7.10 9.89 0.98
C ARG A 84 6.21 8.96 0.16
N THR A 85 6.38 8.95 -1.17
CA THR A 85 5.63 8.05 -2.06
C THR A 85 5.86 6.58 -1.71
N LEU A 86 7.12 6.19 -1.43
CA LEU A 86 7.46 4.85 -0.96
C LEU A 86 6.74 4.51 0.35
N PHE A 87 6.82 5.37 1.37
CA PHE A 87 6.13 5.12 2.65
C PHE A 87 4.62 5.00 2.49
N ARG A 88 3.98 5.90 1.75
CA ARG A 88 2.54 5.83 1.47
C ARG A 88 2.20 4.51 0.78
N LYS A 89 3.01 4.07 -0.18
CA LYS A 89 2.84 2.77 -0.85
C LYS A 89 2.95 1.61 0.13
N LEU A 90 3.97 1.60 0.99
CA LEU A 90 4.17 0.55 2.00
C LEU A 90 3.00 0.49 2.99
N LYS A 91 2.51 1.65 3.45
CA LYS A 91 1.32 1.76 4.31
C LYS A 91 0.06 1.27 3.61
N PHE A 92 -0.18 1.69 2.36
CA PHE A 92 -1.34 1.27 1.57
C PHE A 92 -1.34 -0.26 1.35
N GLN A 93 -0.17 -0.85 1.07
CA GLN A 93 -0.02 -2.31 0.97
C GLN A 93 0.02 -3.02 2.33
N ARG A 94 -0.10 -2.28 3.43
CA ARG A 94 -0.16 -2.79 4.80
C ARG A 94 1.06 -3.63 5.19
N LEU A 95 2.23 -3.21 4.71
CA LEU A 95 3.51 -3.86 4.96
C LEU A 95 4.10 -3.37 6.29
N LEU A 96 4.59 -4.28 7.12
CA LEU A 96 5.41 -3.89 8.26
C LEU A 96 6.78 -3.52 7.75
N HIS A 97 7.18 -2.28 8.02
CA HIS A 97 8.43 -1.76 7.55
C HIS A 97 9.11 -0.92 8.61
N ARG A 98 10.42 -0.82 8.48
CA ARG A 98 11.29 0.04 9.27
C ARG A 98 12.23 0.72 8.31
N LEU A 99 12.28 2.05 8.33
CA LEU A 99 13.29 2.80 7.60
C LEU A 99 14.24 3.43 8.60
N THR A 100 15.55 3.27 8.42
CA THR A 100 16.56 3.94 9.24
C THR A 100 17.54 4.70 8.36
N ARG A 101 18.25 5.68 8.92
CA ARG A 101 19.39 6.28 8.23
C ARG A 101 20.54 5.28 8.16
N ALA A 102 21.16 5.17 7.00
CA ALA A 102 22.42 4.45 6.83
C ALA A 102 23.59 5.39 7.13
N GLY A 103 24.73 4.83 7.57
CA GLY A 103 25.91 5.61 7.93
C GLY A 103 26.57 6.37 6.78
N ASP A 104 26.18 6.10 5.54
CA ASP A 104 26.66 6.74 4.30
C ASP A 104 25.74 7.88 3.81
N GLY A 105 24.79 8.33 4.64
CA GLY A 105 23.80 9.34 4.26
C GLY A 105 22.62 8.78 3.44
N GLY A 106 22.59 7.47 3.20
CA GLY A 106 21.44 6.77 2.63
C GLY A 106 20.40 6.35 3.65
N PHE A 107 19.54 5.42 3.25
CA PHE A 107 18.50 4.81 4.07
C PHE A 107 18.55 3.30 3.97
N LEU A 108 18.21 2.62 5.06
CA LEU A 108 17.98 1.18 5.10
C LEU A 108 16.50 0.92 5.35
N LEU A 109 15.83 0.37 4.36
CA LEU A 109 14.45 -0.10 4.45
C LEU A 109 14.45 -1.59 4.74
N GLU A 110 13.86 -1.98 5.86
CA GLU A 110 13.50 -3.36 6.13
C GLU A 110 12.00 -3.52 6.01
N ILE A 111 11.55 -4.52 5.24
CA ILE A 111 10.16 -4.91 5.16
C ILE A 111 10.04 -6.34 5.65
N ASP A 112 9.21 -6.53 6.66
CA ASP A 112 8.94 -7.81 7.30
C ASP A 112 7.46 -8.20 7.15
N GLY A 113 7.19 -9.50 7.20
CA GLY A 113 5.84 -10.01 7.42
C GLY A 113 5.59 -10.17 8.93
N PRO A 114 4.40 -9.84 9.46
CA PRO A 114 4.03 -10.14 10.85
C PRO A 114 4.09 -11.64 11.20
N PHE A 115 4.29 -12.50 10.20
CA PHE A 115 4.36 -13.94 10.30
C PHE A 115 5.69 -14.51 9.84
N SER A 116 6.80 -13.76 9.91
CA SER A 116 8.14 -14.35 9.75
C SER A 116 8.38 -15.54 10.70
N LEU A 117 7.60 -15.64 11.79
CA LEU A 117 7.53 -16.78 12.72
C LEU A 117 6.48 -17.88 12.37
N PHE A 118 5.48 -17.63 11.52
CA PHE A 118 4.46 -18.63 11.15
C PHE A 118 4.31 -18.72 9.62
N GLU A 119 4.90 -19.76 9.04
CA GLU A 119 4.66 -20.26 7.68
C GLU A 119 4.05 -19.27 6.66
N SER A 120 4.91 -18.41 6.10
CA SER A 120 4.93 -18.07 4.66
C SER A 120 3.57 -17.88 3.96
N VAL A 121 2.77 -16.93 4.45
CA VAL A 121 1.51 -16.56 3.81
C VAL A 121 1.84 -15.85 2.49
N THR A 122 1.43 -16.43 1.36
CA THR A 122 1.56 -15.89 -0.02
C THR A 122 1.01 -14.46 -0.17
N LYS A 123 0.16 -14.02 0.76
CA LYS A 123 -0.44 -12.69 0.82
C LYS A 123 0.60 -11.57 0.94
N TYR A 124 1.74 -11.78 1.60
CA TYR A 124 2.77 -10.74 1.75
C TYR A 124 3.64 -10.58 0.52
N GLY A 125 3.98 -11.68 -0.17
CA GLY A 125 4.77 -11.63 -1.40
C GLY A 125 4.11 -10.79 -2.50
N LEU A 126 2.78 -10.87 -2.63
CA LEU A 126 2.03 -10.02 -3.55
C LEU A 126 2.18 -8.53 -3.21
N GLN A 127 2.04 -8.18 -1.93
CA GLN A 127 2.17 -6.80 -1.47
C GLN A 127 3.58 -6.24 -1.67
N LEU A 128 4.60 -7.07 -1.42
CA LEU A 128 6.00 -6.74 -1.71
C LEU A 128 6.24 -6.50 -3.20
N ALA A 129 5.72 -7.38 -4.06
CA ALA A 129 5.83 -7.23 -5.51
C ALA A 129 5.15 -5.93 -5.99
N ILE A 130 3.99 -5.58 -5.44
CA ILE A 130 3.29 -4.33 -5.77
C ILE A 130 4.06 -3.08 -5.27
N ALA A 131 4.87 -3.22 -4.22
CA ALA A 131 5.69 -2.12 -3.68
C ALA A 131 7.00 -1.89 -4.45
N LEU A 132 7.48 -2.87 -5.23
CA LEU A 132 8.76 -2.78 -5.95
C LEU A 132 8.92 -1.50 -6.80
N PRO A 133 7.94 -1.05 -7.60
CA PRO A 133 8.11 0.17 -8.40
C PRO A 133 8.42 1.41 -7.57
N ALA A 134 7.78 1.55 -6.40
CA ALA A 134 8.01 2.67 -5.51
C ALA A 134 9.41 2.62 -4.89
N ILE A 135 9.97 1.42 -4.70
CA ILE A 135 11.37 1.22 -4.31
C ILE A 135 12.29 1.63 -5.46
N THR A 136 12.01 1.17 -6.69
CA THR A 136 12.85 1.49 -7.86
C THR A 136 12.78 2.95 -8.30
N ALA A 137 11.78 3.70 -7.82
CA ALA A 137 11.69 5.15 -8.00
C ALA A 137 12.62 5.93 -7.05
N CYS A 138 13.16 5.27 -6.02
CA CYS A 138 13.96 5.91 -4.99
C CYS A 138 15.46 5.84 -5.33
N GLY A 139 15.98 6.89 -5.97
CA GLY A 139 17.43 7.09 -6.15
C GLY A 139 18.18 5.81 -6.60
N GLN A 140 19.35 5.57 -6.03
CA GLN A 140 20.07 4.30 -6.16
C GLN A 140 19.59 3.31 -5.11
N TRP A 141 19.41 2.05 -5.50
CA TRP A 141 18.90 1.03 -4.58
C TRP A 141 19.59 -0.32 -4.74
N GLU A 142 19.80 -0.99 -3.61
CA GLU A 142 20.26 -2.38 -3.51
C GLU A 142 19.22 -3.17 -2.72
N LEU A 143 18.56 -4.14 -3.35
CA LEU A 143 17.55 -5.01 -2.75
C LEU A 143 18.12 -6.39 -2.49
N GLU A 144 17.94 -6.89 -1.26
CA GLU A 144 18.16 -8.27 -0.87
C GLU A 144 16.87 -8.85 -0.28
N ALA A 145 16.43 -10.01 -0.79
CA ALA A 145 15.22 -10.69 -0.33
C ALA A 145 15.52 -12.13 0.08
N ASP A 146 14.98 -12.53 1.23
CA ASP A 146 14.96 -13.93 1.65
C ASP A 146 13.73 -14.59 1.00
N VAL A 147 13.93 -15.63 0.19
CA VAL A 147 12.87 -16.27 -0.59
C VAL A 147 12.75 -17.77 -0.30
N ARG A 148 11.54 -18.30 -0.44
CA ARG A 148 11.24 -19.74 -0.35
C ARG A 148 10.91 -20.28 -1.74
N TRP A 149 11.87 -20.91 -2.39
CA TRP A 149 11.80 -21.25 -3.82
C TRP A 149 11.52 -22.73 -4.10
N GLY A 150 10.83 -22.99 -5.22
CA GLY A 150 10.50 -24.33 -5.69
C GLY A 150 9.46 -25.07 -4.84
N LYS A 151 9.13 -26.31 -5.26
CA LYS A 151 8.15 -27.17 -4.57
C LYS A 151 8.53 -27.48 -3.12
N GLN A 152 9.83 -27.61 -2.85
CA GLN A 152 10.38 -27.92 -1.52
C GLN A 152 10.62 -26.67 -0.64
N ARG A 153 10.34 -25.46 -1.15
CA ARG A 153 10.46 -24.20 -0.41
C ARG A 153 11.87 -23.94 0.15
N ASN A 154 12.89 -24.24 -0.64
CA ASN A 154 14.29 -24.03 -0.27
C ASN A 154 14.54 -22.56 0.04
N ALA A 155 15.24 -22.29 1.15
CA ALA A 155 15.65 -20.94 1.49
C ALA A 155 16.73 -20.47 0.52
N MET A 156 16.50 -19.34 -0.12
CA MET A 156 17.47 -18.71 -1.02
C MET A 156 17.50 -17.21 -0.78
N THR A 157 18.55 -16.56 -1.27
CA THR A 157 18.66 -15.11 -1.25
C THR A 157 18.61 -14.59 -2.68
N PHE A 158 17.69 -13.66 -2.93
CA PHE A 158 17.59 -12.93 -4.18
C PHE A 158 18.20 -11.54 -4.01
N ARG A 159 19.00 -11.09 -4.98
CA ARG A 159 19.63 -9.77 -4.98
C ARG A 159 19.35 -9.06 -6.29
N LEU A 160 19.10 -7.77 -6.20
CA LEU A 160 18.86 -6.89 -7.34
C LEU A 160 19.35 -5.49 -6.98
N GLU A 161 19.89 -4.77 -7.95
CA GLU A 161 20.33 -3.39 -7.78
C GLU A 161 19.97 -2.55 -9.01
N GLY A 162 19.91 -1.24 -8.84
CA GLY A 162 19.68 -0.33 -9.94
C GLY A 162 19.59 1.14 -9.52
N ASP A 163 19.46 2.00 -10.53
CA ASP A 163 19.20 3.42 -10.36
C ASP A 163 17.70 3.74 -10.45
N ALA A 164 17.38 5.01 -10.19
CA ALA A 164 16.02 5.51 -10.18
C ALA A 164 15.39 5.37 -11.56
N ARG A 165 14.26 4.68 -11.65
CA ARG A 165 13.47 4.59 -12.88
C ARG A 165 12.40 5.68 -12.88
N PRO A 166 12.31 6.53 -13.92
CA PRO A 166 11.26 7.55 -14.05
C PRO A 166 9.86 6.92 -14.00
N ASP A 167 9.72 5.74 -14.61
CA ASP A 167 8.47 5.00 -14.75
C ASP A 167 8.20 4.08 -13.56
N GLY A 168 8.56 4.50 -12.33
CA GLY A 168 8.36 3.77 -11.07
C GLY A 168 6.88 3.52 -10.68
N GLY A 169 6.01 3.42 -11.68
CA GLY A 169 4.55 3.49 -11.62
C GLY A 169 4.13 4.92 -11.32
N GLU A 170 3.18 5.46 -12.08
CA GLU A 170 2.25 6.42 -11.48
C GLU A 170 1.68 5.72 -10.25
N VAL A 171 2.24 6.01 -9.08
CA VAL A 171 1.64 5.59 -7.82
C VAL A 171 0.42 6.49 -7.72
N PRO A 172 -0.81 5.95 -7.84
CA PRO A 172 -1.98 6.78 -7.60
C PRO A 172 -1.78 7.34 -6.20
N GLU A 173 -1.88 8.66 -6.07
CA GLU A 173 -1.67 9.40 -4.83
C GLU A 173 -2.81 9.15 -3.82
N ARG A 174 -3.42 7.96 -3.89
CA ARG A 174 -4.60 7.56 -3.14
C ARG A 174 -4.17 7.18 -1.73
N LEU A 175 -4.58 8.02 -0.79
CA LEU A 175 -4.50 7.72 0.63
C LEU A 175 -5.37 6.48 0.96
N PRO A 176 -5.05 5.73 2.04
CA PRO A 176 -5.96 4.73 2.55
C PRO A 176 -7.36 5.31 2.76
N ASP A 177 -8.42 4.55 2.43
CA ASP A 177 -9.79 5.08 2.42
C ASP A 177 -10.20 5.72 3.77
N GLU A 178 -9.70 5.20 4.90
CA GLU A 178 -9.93 5.76 6.25
C GLU A 178 -9.25 7.11 6.48
N VAL A 179 -8.08 7.35 5.88
CA VAL A 179 -7.36 8.62 5.92
C VAL A 179 -8.03 9.62 4.96
N GLN A 180 -8.36 9.17 3.74
CA GLN A 180 -9.03 9.98 2.74
C GLN A 180 -10.38 10.50 3.26
N GLU A 181 -11.21 9.60 3.82
CA GLU A 181 -12.51 9.97 4.38
C GLU A 181 -12.36 10.95 5.56
N LEU A 182 -11.31 10.80 6.38
CA LEU A 182 -11.05 11.73 7.47
C LEU A 182 -10.69 13.12 6.94
N LEU A 183 -9.83 13.18 5.94
CA LEU A 183 -9.40 14.44 5.30
C LEU A 183 -10.61 15.18 4.69
N GLU A 184 -11.45 14.47 3.93
CA GLU A 184 -12.69 15.01 3.36
C GLU A 184 -13.64 15.55 4.44
N ARG A 185 -13.81 14.81 5.54
CA ARG A 185 -14.65 15.26 6.66
C ARG A 185 -14.11 16.48 7.39
N PHE A 186 -12.79 16.68 7.42
CA PHE A 186 -12.19 17.90 7.99
C PHE A 186 -12.27 19.07 7.03
N ALA A 187 -12.24 18.85 5.71
CA ALA A 187 -12.41 19.91 4.70
C ALA A 187 -13.79 20.59 4.79
N ASP A 188 -14.85 19.83 5.04
CA ASP A 188 -16.22 20.34 5.17
C ASP A 188 -16.54 20.90 6.58
N ARG A 189 -15.63 20.72 7.54
CA ARG A 189 -15.89 21.03 8.95
C ARG A 189 -15.48 22.46 9.28
N LYS A 190 -16.31 23.13 10.08
CA LYS A 190 -15.97 24.41 10.70
C LYS A 190 -15.37 24.14 12.07
N GLY A 191 -14.16 24.64 12.30
CA GLY A 191 -13.42 24.49 13.55
C GLY A 191 -12.05 25.15 13.45
N PRO A 192 -11.30 25.24 14.55
CA PRO A 192 -9.98 25.84 14.55
C PRO A 192 -8.92 24.94 13.90
N TRP A 193 -9.20 23.64 13.73
CA TRP A 193 -8.27 22.66 13.15
C TRP A 193 -8.52 22.44 11.66
N SER A 194 -7.48 22.59 10.85
CA SER A 194 -7.47 22.17 9.44
C SER A 194 -6.55 20.97 9.25
N ALA A 195 -6.94 20.03 8.39
CA ALA A 195 -6.14 18.84 8.08
C ALA A 195 -5.56 18.90 6.66
N ALA A 196 -4.31 18.49 6.51
CA ALA A 196 -3.65 18.26 5.22
C ALA A 196 -2.85 16.96 5.26
N THR A 197 -2.44 16.44 4.11
CA THR A 197 -1.45 15.35 4.07
C THR A 197 -0.13 15.81 4.68
N ALA A 198 0.47 15.00 5.55
CA ALA A 198 1.75 15.34 6.15
C ALA A 198 2.89 15.26 5.10
N ASP A 199 3.79 16.24 5.15
CA ASP A 199 5.02 16.27 4.35
C ASP A 199 6.27 15.97 5.18
N GLU A 200 6.09 15.90 6.50
CA GLU A 200 7.12 15.68 7.50
C GLU A 200 7.65 14.23 7.46
N ILE A 201 8.96 14.09 7.52
CA ILE A 201 9.62 12.82 7.83
C ILE A 201 10.19 12.99 9.24
N VAL A 202 9.58 12.29 10.19
CA VAL A 202 9.95 12.37 11.61
C VAL A 202 10.95 11.27 11.91
N GLU A 203 12.12 11.64 12.43
CA GLU A 203 13.07 10.66 12.95
C GLU A 203 12.68 10.30 14.38
N ILE A 204 12.39 9.03 14.61
CA ILE A 204 11.98 8.53 15.91
C ILE A 204 13.11 7.70 16.53
N PRO A 205 13.76 8.19 17.60
CA PRO A 205 14.95 7.54 18.18
C PRO A 205 14.74 6.07 18.55
N GLY A 206 15.55 5.17 17.99
CA GLY A 206 15.49 3.72 18.28
C GLY A 206 14.44 2.94 17.48
N VAL A 207 13.56 3.61 16.73
CA VAL A 207 12.66 2.95 15.77
C VAL A 207 13.09 3.20 14.33
N GLY A 208 13.39 4.45 13.99
CA GLY A 208 13.71 4.87 12.63
C GLY A 208 12.82 6.03 12.18
N LEU A 209 12.70 6.20 10.88
CA LEU A 209 11.90 7.25 10.27
C LEU A 209 10.42 6.85 10.22
N SER A 210 9.55 7.78 10.59
CA SER A 210 8.11 7.71 10.36
C SER A 210 7.68 8.82 9.41
N VAL A 211 6.70 8.50 8.57
CA VAL A 211 6.01 9.47 7.71
C VAL A 211 4.56 9.49 8.16
N PRO A 212 4.11 10.50 8.92
CA PRO A 212 2.73 10.64 9.33
C PRO A 212 1.79 10.67 8.12
N ASP A 213 0.50 10.41 8.34
CA ASP A 213 -0.51 10.42 7.28
C ASP A 213 -1.08 11.83 7.09
N LEU A 214 -1.41 12.52 8.18
CA LEU A 214 -1.98 13.86 8.16
C LEU A 214 -1.24 14.81 9.12
N ALA A 215 -1.25 16.09 8.80
CA ALA A 215 -0.87 17.17 9.70
C ALA A 215 -2.11 18.01 10.01
N PHE A 216 -2.34 18.29 11.29
CA PHE A 216 -3.40 19.17 11.77
C PHE A 216 -2.79 20.49 12.22
N SER A 217 -3.24 21.58 11.63
CA SER A 217 -2.81 22.94 11.97
C SER A 217 -3.95 23.68 12.70
N HIS A 218 -3.65 24.30 13.84
CA HIS A 218 -4.59 25.14 14.55
C HIS A 218 -4.53 26.59 14.03
N ALA A 219 -5.65 27.15 13.61
CA ALA A 219 -5.74 28.46 12.97
C ALA A 219 -5.23 29.60 13.87
N ASP A 220 -5.59 29.60 15.16
CA ASP A 220 -5.24 30.70 16.06
C ASP A 220 -3.83 30.60 16.67
N THR A 221 -3.39 29.40 17.06
CA THR A 221 -2.11 29.20 17.76
C THR A 221 -0.95 28.87 16.82
N GLY A 222 -1.24 28.39 15.59
CA GLY A 222 -0.25 27.86 14.67
C GLY A 222 0.33 26.50 15.08
N GLU A 223 -0.20 25.87 16.13
CA GLU A 223 0.21 24.54 16.59
C GLU A 223 0.00 23.49 15.49
N VAL A 224 0.97 22.58 15.33
CA VAL A 224 0.92 21.50 14.34
C VAL A 224 1.06 20.16 15.04
N ILE A 225 0.04 19.31 14.90
CA ILE A 225 0.02 17.96 15.45
C ILE A 225 -0.08 16.96 14.31
N LEU A 226 0.83 15.99 14.31
CA LEU A 226 0.93 14.98 13.27
C LEU A 226 0.06 13.76 13.63
N LEU A 227 -0.64 13.18 12.65
CA LEU A 227 -1.44 11.98 12.83
C LEU A 227 -0.84 10.81 12.05
N GLU A 228 -0.55 9.70 12.73
CA GLU A 228 -0.20 8.41 12.10
C GLU A 228 -1.34 7.41 12.33
N VAL A 229 -1.91 6.88 11.23
CA VAL A 229 -2.94 5.84 11.28
C VAL A 229 -2.27 4.47 11.33
N MET A 230 -2.39 3.82 12.48
CA MET A 230 -1.75 2.53 12.75
C MET A 230 -2.54 1.39 12.11
N GLY A 231 -1.84 0.59 11.34
CA GLY A 231 -2.37 -0.62 10.74
C GLY A 231 -2.88 -1.64 11.77
N PHE A 232 -4.02 -2.29 11.50
CA PHE A 232 -4.64 -3.27 12.40
C PHE A 232 -3.87 -4.60 12.58
N TRP A 233 -2.71 -4.76 11.97
CA TRP A 233 -1.99 -6.04 11.85
C TRP A 233 -0.81 -6.20 12.80
N SER A 234 -0.38 -5.14 13.51
CA SER A 234 0.73 -5.26 14.47
C SER A 234 0.48 -4.46 15.74
N ARG A 235 0.13 -5.18 16.80
CA ARG A 235 0.08 -4.64 18.16
C ARG A 235 1.48 -4.22 18.64
N ASP A 236 2.50 -4.97 18.25
CA ASP A 236 3.91 -4.65 18.52
C ASP A 236 4.33 -3.29 17.93
N ALA A 237 3.86 -2.95 16.72
CA ALA A 237 4.12 -1.65 16.13
C ALA A 237 3.55 -0.51 16.99
N VAL A 238 2.35 -0.68 17.55
CA VAL A 238 1.73 0.31 18.46
C VAL A 238 2.55 0.47 19.73
N TRP A 239 2.92 -0.63 20.38
CA TRP A 239 3.74 -0.59 21.60
C TRP A 239 5.09 0.10 21.37
N LYS A 240 5.72 -0.15 20.22
CA LYS A 240 6.94 0.58 19.85
C LYS A 240 6.70 2.09 19.79
N ARG A 241 5.59 2.58 19.22
CA ARG A 241 5.29 4.04 19.22
C ARG A 241 5.03 4.58 20.61
N ILE A 242 4.36 3.81 21.47
CA ILE A 242 4.11 4.19 22.87
C ILE A 242 5.44 4.36 23.62
N GLU A 243 6.30 3.34 23.59
CA GLU A 243 7.62 3.38 24.24
C GLU A 243 8.48 4.56 23.77
N LEU A 244 8.29 5.01 22.53
CA LEU A 244 9.03 6.15 21.96
C LEU A 244 8.53 7.48 22.49
N VAL A 245 7.21 7.65 22.53
CA VAL A 245 6.61 8.85 23.10
C VAL A 245 7.05 9.00 24.56
N GLU A 246 7.04 7.90 25.33
CA GLU A 246 7.52 7.86 26.71
C GLU A 246 9.01 8.17 26.85
N LYS A 247 9.82 7.91 25.81
CA LYS A 247 11.25 8.23 25.76
C LYS A 247 11.55 9.67 25.34
N GLY A 248 10.53 10.49 25.07
CA GLY A 248 10.69 11.92 24.74
C GLY A 248 10.72 12.19 23.24
N LEU A 249 9.68 11.76 22.51
CA LEU A 249 9.44 12.20 21.14
C LEU A 249 9.31 13.74 21.08
N GLU A 250 10.04 14.40 20.19
CA GLU A 250 10.04 15.88 20.14
C GLU A 250 8.76 16.46 19.54
N GLN A 251 8.15 15.78 18.56
CA GLN A 251 6.98 16.26 17.84
C GLN A 251 5.69 15.76 18.49
N LYS A 252 4.67 16.63 18.56
CA LYS A 252 3.33 16.23 19.01
C LYS A 252 2.69 15.27 18.01
N MET A 253 2.40 14.05 18.45
CA MET A 253 1.86 13.00 17.58
C MET A 253 0.59 12.36 18.14
N LEU A 254 -0.44 12.25 17.31
CA LEU A 254 -1.63 11.45 17.56
C LEU A 254 -1.52 10.13 16.77
N PHE A 255 -1.64 8.99 17.45
CA PHE A 255 -1.66 7.69 16.79
C PHE A 255 -3.09 7.15 16.77
N ALA A 256 -3.67 7.00 15.58
CA ALA A 256 -4.99 6.41 15.41
C ALA A 256 -4.87 4.89 15.35
N VAL A 257 -5.45 4.19 16.34
CA VAL A 257 -5.31 2.74 16.53
C VAL A 257 -6.66 2.06 16.33
N SER A 258 -6.71 1.03 15.49
CA SER A 258 -7.94 0.23 15.34
C SER A 258 -8.28 -0.50 16.65
N LYS A 259 -9.54 -0.44 17.09
CA LYS A 259 -10.05 -1.20 18.26
C LYS A 259 -9.80 -2.70 18.16
N ARG A 260 -9.57 -3.25 16.96
CA ARG A 260 -9.22 -4.67 16.72
C ARG A 260 -7.90 -5.08 17.37
N LEU A 261 -6.97 -4.13 17.59
CA LEU A 261 -5.67 -4.40 18.21
C LEU A 261 -5.73 -4.54 19.74
N ARG A 262 -6.88 -4.23 20.37
CA ARG A 262 -7.10 -4.33 21.82
C ARG A 262 -6.03 -3.60 22.64
N VAL A 263 -5.65 -2.40 22.20
CA VAL A 263 -4.83 -1.45 22.94
C VAL A 263 -5.75 -0.37 23.51
N SER A 264 -5.58 -0.02 24.80
CA SER A 264 -6.33 1.05 25.45
C SER A 264 -5.66 2.40 25.18
N GLU A 265 -6.45 3.48 25.12
CA GLU A 265 -5.90 4.84 25.03
C GLU A 265 -5.14 5.24 26.30
N GLU A 266 -5.57 4.70 27.45
CA GLU A 266 -5.02 4.98 28.80
C GLU A 266 -3.58 4.48 29.00
N VAL A 267 -3.07 3.71 28.04
CA VAL A 267 -1.69 3.19 28.09
C VAL A 267 -0.67 4.32 27.97
N LEU A 268 -1.03 5.39 27.26
CA LEU A 268 -0.16 6.54 27.07
C LEU A 268 -0.61 7.66 28.01
N GLY A 269 0.32 8.18 28.80
CA GLY A 269 0.06 9.25 29.77
C GLY A 269 -0.41 10.56 29.13
N ASP A 270 -0.95 11.45 29.95
CA ASP A 270 -1.37 12.79 29.52
C ASP A 270 -0.23 13.82 29.59
N ASP A 271 0.92 13.44 30.13
CA ASP A 271 2.12 14.26 30.34
C ASP A 271 3.16 14.14 29.23
N VAL A 272 2.88 13.32 28.22
CA VAL A 272 3.77 13.07 27.09
C VAL A 272 3.27 13.71 25.80
N PRO A 273 4.17 14.04 24.85
CA PRO A 273 3.83 14.71 23.58
C PRO A 273 3.15 13.77 22.57
N GLY A 274 2.56 12.67 23.01
CA GLY A 274 1.81 11.77 22.16
C GLY A 274 0.44 11.42 22.73
N GLY A 275 -0.48 11.08 21.83
CA GLY A 275 -1.82 10.63 22.17
C GLY A 275 -2.20 9.37 21.40
N LEU A 276 -3.09 8.56 21.99
CA LEU A 276 -3.75 7.46 21.28
C LEU A 276 -5.21 7.81 21.01
N TYR A 277 -5.67 7.52 19.81
CA TYR A 277 -7.08 7.56 19.42
C TYR A 277 -7.55 6.19 18.92
N VAL A 278 -8.40 5.52 19.68
CA VAL A 278 -8.90 4.19 19.37
C VAL A 278 -10.24 4.27 18.64
N TYR A 279 -10.27 3.81 17.38
CA TYR A 279 -11.45 3.92 16.52
C TYR A 279 -12.04 2.55 16.13
N LYS A 280 -13.35 2.53 15.85
CA LYS A 280 -14.08 1.35 15.35
C LYS A 280 -14.70 1.66 13.98
N GLY A 281 -14.13 1.09 12.93
CA GLY A 281 -14.59 1.35 11.57
C GLY A 281 -14.06 2.68 11.07
N LYS A 282 -14.85 3.75 11.23
CA LYS A 282 -14.51 5.10 10.75
C LYS A 282 -14.00 5.98 11.89
N MET A 283 -13.07 6.88 11.57
CA MET A 283 -12.57 7.87 12.51
C MET A 283 -13.59 9.02 12.69
N SER A 284 -13.76 9.46 13.94
CA SER A 284 -14.68 10.53 14.32
C SER A 284 -13.94 11.87 14.39
N PRO A 285 -14.25 12.85 13.51
CA PRO A 285 -13.60 14.15 13.52
C PRO A 285 -13.71 14.85 14.87
N LYS A 286 -14.89 14.77 15.51
CA LYS A 286 -15.12 15.36 16.84
C LYS A 286 -14.20 14.78 17.92
N GLN A 287 -14.00 13.45 17.92
CA GLN A 287 -13.12 12.82 18.91
C GLN A 287 -11.65 13.14 18.62
N ILE A 288 -11.28 13.24 17.35
CA ILE A 288 -9.94 13.67 16.95
C ILE A 288 -9.67 15.10 17.43
N GLU A 289 -10.56 16.06 17.16
CA GLU A 289 -10.43 17.43 17.66
C GLU A 289 -10.23 17.48 19.19
N GLN A 290 -11.03 16.73 19.95
CA GLN A 290 -10.87 16.66 21.41
C GLN A 290 -9.47 16.15 21.82
N LYS A 291 -8.91 15.21 21.08
CA LYS A 291 -7.54 14.71 21.31
C LYS A 291 -6.48 15.71 20.88
N LEU A 292 -6.71 16.43 19.77
CA LEU A 292 -5.82 17.50 19.29
C LEU A 292 -5.77 18.64 20.31
N ASP A 293 -6.92 19.10 20.81
CA ASP A 293 -7.01 20.13 21.85
C ASP A 293 -6.25 19.71 23.12
N ALA A 294 -6.47 18.46 23.58
CA ALA A 294 -5.80 17.93 24.76
C ALA A 294 -4.28 17.75 24.58
N LEU A 295 -3.80 17.53 23.35
CA LEU A 295 -2.37 17.48 23.03
C LEU A 295 -1.77 18.88 22.87
N ALA A 296 -2.53 19.83 22.32
CA ALA A 296 -2.10 21.21 22.16
C ALA A 296 -1.81 21.89 23.50
N THR A 297 -2.54 21.52 24.56
CA THR A 297 -2.35 22.07 25.92
C THR A 297 -1.16 21.51 26.69
N ARG A 298 -0.46 20.52 26.15
CA ARG A 298 0.70 19.88 26.78
C ARG A 298 2.00 20.59 26.41
#